data_AF-A0A523W4P9-F1
#
_entry.id   AF-A0A523W4P9-F1
#
_cell.length_a   1.000
_cell.length_b   1.000
_cell.length_c   1.000
_cell.angle_alpha   90.00
_cell.angle_beta   90.00
_cell.angle_gamma   90.00
#
_symmetry.space_group_name_H-M   'P 1'
#
loop_
_entity.id
_entity.type
_entity.pdbx_description
1 polymer ?
#
loop_
_entity_poly.entity_id
_entity_poly.type
_entity_poly.pdbx_seq_one_letter_code
_entity_poly.pdbx_strand_id
1 'polypeptide(L)'
;MNFSNNTFKGAREIHGFTKDEILEIKKMLGKFKSEESDATEIDEYLRSKLYLSSEMLDQYSSYLENLKDFINNYVLSAESSNYFYLKNEVIDELGVITNNLQNLSSNIRNIKRITKNSTGINDSLLRIEELLREMTHLGSKMQDSIEEIKSIHEDTIYLWFEINKIKNLKFKLNEIPESLENWDEIEELITFIKSLNEVFLSKRKKDKKERILTFHFDEIYQFFQSKNENKIKFYADLIYLLYSNNYFEEYHGEEFINILERKEVIQNLTNFIQPLLKQLIEDKLHDVLVEIEEFELKEKDLSFNLKNLQEHKISVFLPKIVDYYIVGVEKRFQEKIHKVIEAEKFEDIAHFYYQKIDNFSFVITDIEDWALSFENLLKPYENITSGLRKIFTNLTAEIYRRKNEYLTFIKTVKDEELRVDVRKFVSDKISEVNDLIRVYEDEASLIIKEEFPQLKRIKEILNEFNLKIIEIKNEVFKKLDSTKSNDIDVYQVIKYWEDNLNRKKQQLTFLISLLLNKLFKSFKELTDKEGILFATITEITEQTENFEGLPLNFALSSFLAEKLSEEELKERISEIKSKINQLNNSLGLYQVEVA
;
A
#
# COMPACT_ATOMS: atom_id res chain seq x y z
N MET A 1 21.92 -50.29 0.97
CA MET A 1 22.64 -49.22 1.71
C MET A 1 21.60 -48.25 2.25
N ASN A 2 21.74 -47.69 3.47
CA ASN A 2 20.75 -46.76 4.01
C ASN A 2 21.19 -45.30 3.84
N PHE A 3 20.26 -44.35 3.83
CA PHE A 3 20.60 -42.91 3.85
C PHE A 3 21.19 -42.45 5.18
N SER A 4 20.81 -43.09 6.28
CA SER A 4 21.40 -42.86 7.58
C SER A 4 21.43 -44.13 8.44
N ASN A 5 22.17 -44.09 9.55
CA ASN A 5 22.38 -45.22 10.45
C ASN A 5 23.10 -46.43 9.81
N ASN A 6 24.04 -46.19 8.89
CA ASN A 6 24.83 -47.28 8.30
C ASN A 6 25.84 -47.85 9.30
N THR A 7 26.10 -49.15 9.16
CA THR A 7 27.21 -49.83 9.82
C THR A 7 28.24 -50.26 8.78
N PHE A 8 29.49 -49.89 8.98
CA PHE A 8 30.58 -50.18 8.06
C PHE A 8 31.47 -51.24 8.69
N LYS A 9 31.53 -52.42 8.08
CA LYS A 9 32.19 -53.62 8.64
C LYS A 9 31.77 -53.94 10.10
N GLY A 10 30.48 -53.80 10.40
CA GLY A 10 29.91 -54.09 11.72
C GLY A 10 30.16 -53.01 12.80
N ALA A 11 30.81 -51.90 12.46
CA ALA A 11 31.00 -50.76 13.36
C ALA A 11 30.21 -49.54 12.87
N ARG A 12 29.52 -48.86 13.80
CA ARG A 12 28.84 -47.58 13.56
C ARG A 12 29.78 -46.40 13.80
N GLU A 13 30.50 -46.45 14.91
CA GLU A 13 31.44 -45.42 15.33
C GLU A 13 32.84 -46.03 15.54
N ILE A 14 33.86 -45.27 15.15
CA ILE A 14 35.26 -45.58 15.36
C ILE A 14 35.82 -44.51 16.27
N HIS A 15 36.30 -44.88 17.44
CA HIS A 15 36.87 -43.94 18.39
C HIS A 15 38.38 -43.74 18.19
N GLY A 16 38.88 -42.57 18.57
CA GLY A 16 40.31 -42.33 18.68
C GLY A 16 40.91 -43.16 19.82
N PHE A 17 42.15 -43.62 19.64
CA PHE A 17 42.85 -44.39 20.67
C PHE A 17 43.03 -43.57 21.94
N THR A 18 42.66 -44.19 23.05
CA THR A 18 42.94 -43.72 24.40
C THR A 18 44.43 -43.83 24.72
N LYS A 19 44.87 -43.13 25.78
CA LYS A 19 46.27 -43.21 26.24
C LYS A 19 46.68 -44.64 26.60
N ASP A 20 45.78 -45.40 27.20
CA ASP A 20 46.05 -46.77 27.64
C ASP A 20 46.19 -47.72 26.45
N GLU A 21 45.33 -47.58 25.43
CA GLU A 21 45.43 -48.36 24.18
C GLU A 21 46.73 -48.06 23.43
N ILE A 22 47.14 -46.79 23.35
CA ILE A 22 48.44 -46.43 22.75
C ILE A 22 49.60 -47.09 23.51
N LEU A 23 49.51 -47.16 24.84
CA LEU A 23 50.54 -47.72 25.70
C LEU A 23 50.58 -49.25 25.59
N GLU A 24 49.43 -49.91 25.42
CA GLU A 24 49.30 -51.33 25.12
C GLU A 24 49.92 -51.66 23.75
N ILE A 25 49.55 -50.92 22.70
CA ILE A 25 50.09 -51.10 21.34
C ILE A 25 51.62 -50.93 21.35
N LYS A 26 52.13 -49.93 22.07
CA LYS A 26 53.58 -49.70 22.20
C LYS A 26 54.29 -50.86 22.91
N LYS A 27 53.68 -51.44 23.95
CA LYS A 27 54.23 -52.60 24.68
C LYS A 27 54.26 -53.84 23.79
N MET A 28 53.18 -54.13 23.07
CA MET A 28 53.09 -55.28 22.16
C MET A 28 54.07 -55.16 20.99
N LEU A 29 54.17 -53.97 20.37
CA LEU A 29 55.20 -53.71 19.35
C LEU A 29 56.63 -53.86 19.89
N GLY A 30 56.85 -53.55 21.18
CA GLY A 30 58.12 -53.81 21.86
C GLY A 30 58.43 -55.30 21.96
N LYS A 31 57.42 -56.14 22.24
CA LYS A 31 57.55 -57.60 22.29
C LYS A 31 57.86 -58.20 20.92
N PHE A 32 57.11 -57.81 19.89
CA PHE A 32 57.36 -58.27 18.52
C PHE A 32 58.77 -57.93 18.03
N LYS A 33 59.32 -56.77 18.45
CA LYS A 33 60.72 -56.41 18.17
C LYS A 33 61.74 -57.26 18.91
N SER A 34 61.45 -57.72 20.12
CA SER A 34 62.35 -58.61 20.88
C SER A 34 62.26 -60.07 20.44
N GLU A 35 61.16 -60.47 19.80
CA GLU A 35 60.87 -61.84 19.37
C GLU A 35 61.24 -62.12 17.90
N GLU A 36 61.82 -61.14 17.18
CA GLU A 36 62.12 -61.21 15.73
C GLU A 36 60.92 -61.63 14.87
N SER A 37 59.70 -61.24 15.27
CA SER A 37 58.47 -61.52 14.53
C SER A 37 58.49 -60.94 13.12
N ASP A 38 57.88 -61.66 12.17
CA ASP A 38 57.85 -61.26 10.76
C ASP A 38 57.02 -59.98 10.56
N ALA A 39 57.37 -59.20 9.54
CA ALA A 39 56.71 -57.93 9.20
C ALA A 39 55.20 -58.11 8.95
N THR A 40 54.81 -59.29 8.46
CA THR A 40 53.41 -59.68 8.19
C THR A 40 52.58 -59.77 9.47
N GLU A 41 53.13 -60.36 10.54
CA GLU A 41 52.46 -60.56 11.83
C GLU A 41 52.27 -59.22 12.56
N ILE A 42 53.24 -58.32 12.43
CA ILE A 42 53.15 -56.94 12.91
C ILE A 42 52.08 -56.15 12.14
N ASP A 43 52.01 -56.30 10.80
CA ASP A 43 51.00 -55.61 9.98
C ASP A 43 49.57 -56.11 10.30
N GLU A 44 49.37 -57.41 10.47
CA GLU A 44 48.07 -57.99 10.86
C GLU A 44 47.62 -57.49 12.24
N TYR A 45 48.52 -57.48 13.23
CA TYR A 45 48.22 -56.92 14.56
C TYR A 45 47.80 -55.45 14.46
N LEU A 46 48.55 -54.63 13.71
CA LEU A 46 48.26 -53.21 13.57
C LEU A 46 46.95 -52.95 12.83
N ARG A 47 46.65 -53.70 11.77
CA ARG A 47 45.37 -53.62 11.06
C ARG A 47 44.19 -54.00 11.96
N SER A 48 44.35 -55.03 12.79
CA SER A 48 43.32 -55.45 13.74
C SER A 48 43.02 -54.38 14.79
N LYS A 49 44.05 -53.68 15.29
CA LYS A 49 43.89 -52.61 16.29
C LYS A 49 43.38 -51.31 15.70
N LEU A 50 43.73 -50.99 14.45
CA LEU A 50 43.24 -49.82 13.74
C LEU A 50 41.79 -49.94 13.28
N TYR A 51 41.20 -51.14 13.32
CA TYR A 51 39.97 -51.46 12.60
C TYR A 51 40.03 -51.06 11.11
N LEU A 52 41.24 -51.00 10.55
CA LEU A 52 41.49 -50.49 9.20
C LEU A 52 41.59 -51.66 8.22
N SER A 53 40.62 -51.75 7.32
CA SER A 53 40.69 -52.60 6.13
C SER A 53 40.41 -51.80 4.88
N SER A 54 41.02 -52.20 3.77
CA SER A 54 40.69 -51.67 2.44
C SER A 54 39.19 -51.73 2.19
N GLU A 55 38.56 -52.84 2.56
CA GLU A 55 37.11 -53.06 2.46
C GLU A 55 36.26 -51.99 3.17
N MET A 56 36.70 -51.45 4.31
CA MET A 56 35.94 -50.40 5.01
C MET A 56 36.03 -49.07 4.26
N LEU A 57 37.22 -48.73 3.77
CA LEU A 57 37.41 -47.54 2.93
C LEU A 57 36.70 -47.68 1.59
N ASP A 58 36.62 -48.89 1.03
CA ASP A 58 35.82 -49.21 -0.17
C ASP A 58 34.33 -48.96 0.10
N GLN A 59 33.80 -49.40 1.25
CA GLN A 59 32.41 -49.14 1.63
C GLN A 59 32.12 -47.64 1.83
N TYR A 60 33.02 -46.88 2.48
CA TYR A 60 32.86 -45.42 2.61
C TYR A 60 32.91 -44.71 1.24
N SER A 61 33.80 -45.15 0.35
CA SER A 61 33.90 -44.64 -1.02
C SER A 61 32.62 -44.90 -1.81
N SER A 62 32.11 -46.14 -1.77
CA SER A 62 30.87 -46.52 -2.46
C SER A 62 29.65 -45.78 -1.92
N TYR A 63 29.58 -45.58 -0.60
CA TYR A 63 28.53 -44.77 0.02
C TYR A 63 28.56 -43.33 -0.50
N LEU A 64 29.75 -42.71 -0.53
CA LEU A 64 29.91 -41.34 -0.99
C LEU A 64 29.58 -41.17 -2.47
N GLU A 65 30.00 -42.10 -3.33
CA GLU A 65 29.68 -42.07 -4.76
C GLU A 65 28.18 -42.15 -5.01
N ASN A 66 27.51 -43.14 -4.43
CA ASN A 66 26.05 -43.28 -4.54
C ASN A 66 25.32 -42.06 -3.97
N LEU A 67 25.79 -41.50 -2.86
CA LEU A 67 25.19 -40.30 -2.27
C LEU A 67 25.38 -39.07 -3.15
N LYS A 68 26.57 -38.87 -3.73
CA LYS A 68 26.81 -37.76 -4.68
C LYS A 68 25.86 -37.85 -5.87
N ASP A 69 25.70 -39.05 -6.44
CA ASP A 69 24.80 -39.26 -7.57
C ASP A 69 23.35 -38.96 -7.17
N PHE A 70 22.91 -39.45 -6.01
CA PHE A 70 21.57 -39.17 -5.48
C PHE A 70 21.33 -37.66 -5.27
N ILE A 71 22.22 -36.99 -4.55
CA ILE A 71 22.08 -35.58 -4.18
C ILE A 71 22.10 -34.69 -5.41
N ASN A 72 23.03 -34.91 -6.35
CA ASN A 72 23.13 -34.08 -7.54
C ASN A 72 21.96 -34.30 -8.51
N ASN A 73 21.49 -35.54 -8.66
CA ASN A 73 20.45 -35.84 -9.66
C ASN A 73 19.03 -35.56 -9.16
N TYR A 74 18.76 -35.68 -7.85
CA TYR A 74 17.39 -35.63 -7.34
C TYR A 74 17.13 -34.56 -6.27
N VAL A 75 18.13 -34.18 -5.46
CA VAL A 75 17.93 -33.23 -4.35
C VAL A 75 18.29 -31.80 -4.75
N LEU A 76 19.43 -31.60 -5.44
CA LEU A 76 19.91 -30.27 -5.83
C LEU A 76 19.46 -29.83 -7.23
N SER A 77 18.97 -30.76 -8.05
CA SER A 77 18.41 -30.47 -9.37
C SER A 77 17.01 -29.84 -9.31
N ALA A 78 16.30 -30.04 -8.19
CA ALA A 78 14.96 -29.51 -7.95
C ALA A 78 15.05 -28.11 -7.31
N GLU A 79 15.12 -27.06 -8.15
CA GLU A 79 15.30 -25.65 -7.74
C GLU A 79 14.27 -25.13 -6.72
N SER A 80 13.12 -25.81 -6.55
CA SER A 80 11.98 -25.32 -5.75
C SER A 80 11.71 -26.07 -4.45
N SER A 81 12.51 -27.07 -4.05
CA SER A 81 12.18 -27.94 -2.90
C SER A 81 13.32 -28.05 -1.89
N ASN A 82 13.01 -27.71 -0.64
CA ASN A 82 14.02 -27.60 0.43
C ASN A 82 14.47 -28.97 0.98
N TYR A 83 13.63 -30.02 0.93
CA TYR A 83 13.93 -31.38 1.45
C TYR A 83 14.68 -31.37 2.80
N PHE A 84 14.20 -30.54 3.73
CA PHE A 84 14.93 -30.13 4.93
C PHE A 84 15.33 -31.30 5.83
N TYR A 85 14.41 -32.23 6.11
CA TYR A 85 14.64 -33.35 7.02
C TYR A 85 15.52 -34.42 6.37
N LEU A 86 15.34 -34.68 5.07
CA LEU A 86 16.21 -35.57 4.29
C LEU A 86 17.65 -35.06 4.26
N LYS A 87 17.86 -33.77 3.95
CA LYS A 87 19.19 -33.16 3.90
C LYS A 87 19.88 -33.22 5.27
N ASN A 88 19.18 -32.88 6.35
CA ASN A 88 19.76 -32.90 7.70
C ASN A 88 20.16 -34.31 8.14
N GLU A 89 19.32 -35.33 7.94
CA GLU A 89 19.67 -36.72 8.28
C GLU A 89 20.91 -37.24 7.50
N VAL A 90 21.02 -36.87 6.23
CA VAL A 90 22.19 -37.20 5.41
C VAL A 90 23.44 -36.45 5.89
N ILE A 91 23.32 -35.17 6.26
CA ILE A 91 24.43 -34.38 6.80
C ILE A 91 24.90 -34.97 8.14
N ASP A 92 23.99 -35.38 9.01
CA ASP A 92 24.31 -36.05 10.28
C ASP A 92 25.06 -37.37 10.03
N GLU A 93 24.62 -38.16 9.06
CA GLU A 93 25.31 -39.39 8.63
C GLU A 93 26.72 -39.10 8.11
N LEU A 94 26.88 -38.09 7.25
CA LEU A 94 28.18 -37.62 6.77
C LEU A 94 29.07 -37.14 7.92
N GLY A 95 28.49 -36.51 8.94
CA GLY A 95 29.18 -36.10 10.16
C GLY A 95 29.76 -37.29 10.94
N VAL A 96 28.98 -38.36 11.12
CA VAL A 96 29.45 -39.60 11.77
C VAL A 96 30.58 -40.24 10.96
N ILE A 97 30.43 -40.36 9.65
CA ILE A 97 31.46 -40.95 8.78
C ILE A 97 32.73 -40.10 8.78
N THR A 98 32.60 -38.77 8.72
CA THR A 98 33.72 -37.82 8.79
C THR A 98 34.47 -37.97 10.11
N ASN A 99 33.75 -38.09 11.24
CA ASN A 99 34.36 -38.33 12.55
C ASN A 99 35.10 -39.68 12.60
N ASN A 100 34.53 -40.73 12.03
CA ASN A 100 35.17 -42.04 11.93
C ASN A 100 36.48 -41.96 11.12
N LEU A 101 36.46 -41.30 9.97
CA LEU A 101 37.64 -41.08 9.12
C LEU A 101 38.70 -40.22 9.81
N GLN A 102 38.32 -39.19 10.56
CA GLN A 102 39.24 -38.37 11.37
C GLN A 102 39.89 -39.20 12.49
N ASN A 103 39.10 -40.02 13.19
CA ASN A 103 39.60 -40.90 14.24
C ASN A 103 40.55 -41.97 13.66
N LEU A 104 40.20 -42.57 12.52
CA LEU A 104 41.09 -43.48 11.78
C LEU A 104 42.39 -42.79 11.38
N SER A 105 42.33 -41.59 10.80
CA SER A 105 43.52 -40.80 10.43
C SER A 105 44.41 -40.51 11.65
N SER A 106 43.81 -40.12 12.78
CA SER A 106 44.52 -39.89 14.04
C SER A 106 45.19 -41.16 14.58
N ASN A 107 44.45 -42.26 14.61
CA ASN A 107 44.93 -43.57 15.05
C ASN A 107 46.11 -44.05 14.20
N ILE A 108 45.99 -43.92 12.88
CA ILE A 108 47.05 -44.25 11.93
C ILE A 108 48.30 -43.38 12.17
N ARG A 109 48.14 -42.06 12.33
CA ARG A 109 49.26 -41.14 12.60
C ARG A 109 49.95 -41.46 13.92
N ASN A 110 49.20 -41.85 14.95
CA ASN A 110 49.76 -42.30 16.24
C ASN A 110 50.59 -43.58 16.07
N ILE A 111 50.09 -44.57 15.32
CA ILE A 111 50.84 -45.80 15.04
C ILE A 111 52.08 -45.52 14.19
N LYS A 112 51.99 -44.65 13.17
CA LYS A 112 53.12 -44.24 12.33
C LYS A 112 54.26 -43.62 13.15
N ARG A 113 53.93 -42.79 14.16
CA ARG A 113 54.92 -42.24 15.10
C ARG A 113 55.65 -43.32 15.91
N ILE A 114 54.98 -44.43 16.22
CA ILE A 114 55.53 -45.53 17.02
C ILE A 114 56.38 -46.48 16.16
N THR A 115 55.95 -46.75 14.93
CA THR A 115 56.53 -47.80 14.06
C THR A 115 57.63 -47.30 13.12
N LYS A 116 57.65 -46.00 12.76
CA LYS A 116 58.63 -45.34 11.86
C LYS A 116 58.77 -45.90 10.44
N ASN A 117 58.25 -47.08 10.13
CA ASN A 117 58.11 -47.64 8.78
C ASN A 117 56.78 -48.40 8.68
N SER A 118 56.02 -48.17 7.61
CA SER A 118 54.87 -48.98 7.24
C SER A 118 54.46 -48.73 5.79
N THR A 119 54.82 -49.67 4.92
CA THR A 119 54.30 -49.78 3.55
C THR A 119 52.81 -50.11 3.59
N GLY A 120 51.96 -49.33 2.91
CA GLY A 120 50.49 -49.50 2.85
C GLY A 120 49.66 -48.61 3.80
N ILE A 121 50.26 -48.10 4.87
CA ILE A 121 49.58 -47.15 5.79
C ILE A 121 49.49 -45.74 5.17
N ASN A 122 50.47 -45.34 4.36
CA ASN A 122 50.45 -44.05 3.68
C ASN A 122 49.34 -43.98 2.61
N ASP A 123 49.09 -45.06 1.88
CA ASP A 123 48.05 -45.10 0.85
C ASP A 123 46.65 -45.02 1.49
N SER A 124 46.45 -45.73 2.60
CA SER A 124 45.22 -45.60 3.41
C SER A 124 45.01 -44.18 3.95
N LEU A 125 46.08 -43.49 4.40
CA LEU A 125 45.99 -42.10 4.83
C LEU A 125 45.60 -41.16 3.69
N LEU A 126 46.21 -41.30 2.52
CA LEU A 126 45.86 -40.50 1.34
C LEU A 126 44.40 -40.69 0.95
N ARG A 127 43.93 -41.94 0.95
CA ARG A 127 42.53 -42.26 0.65
C ARG A 127 41.56 -41.69 1.69
N ILE A 128 41.91 -41.75 2.98
CA ILE A 128 41.13 -41.13 4.05
C ILE A 128 41.09 -39.60 3.87
N GLU A 129 42.20 -38.96 3.55
CA GLU A 129 42.28 -37.51 3.33
C GLU A 129 41.44 -37.07 2.12
N GLU A 130 41.42 -37.87 1.05
CA GLU A 130 40.57 -37.66 -0.11
C GLU A 130 39.08 -37.81 0.23
N LEU A 131 38.68 -38.91 0.89
CA LEU A 131 37.31 -39.12 1.35
C LEU A 131 36.84 -37.99 2.28
N LEU A 132 37.68 -37.56 3.22
CA LEU A 132 37.37 -36.44 4.12
C LEU A 132 37.13 -35.14 3.34
N ARG A 133 37.99 -34.82 2.36
CA ARG A 133 37.86 -33.63 1.52
C ARG A 133 36.53 -33.66 0.76
N GLU A 134 36.20 -34.79 0.15
CA GLU A 134 35.01 -34.93 -0.67
C GLU A 134 33.72 -34.97 0.15
N MET A 135 33.71 -35.65 1.30
CA MET A 135 32.57 -35.66 2.23
C MET A 135 32.31 -34.28 2.81
N THR A 136 33.36 -33.57 3.22
CA THR A 136 33.24 -32.19 3.71
C THR A 136 32.68 -31.28 2.63
N HIS A 137 33.19 -31.38 1.40
CA HIS A 137 32.68 -30.59 0.27
C HIS A 137 31.21 -30.89 -0.03
N LEU A 138 30.79 -32.15 -0.06
CA LEU A 138 29.39 -32.52 -0.27
C LEU A 138 28.49 -32.03 0.88
N GLY A 139 28.93 -32.22 2.13
CA GLY A 139 28.21 -31.74 3.31
C GLY A 139 28.01 -30.22 3.30
N SER A 140 29.04 -29.45 2.97
CA SER A 140 28.93 -28.00 2.80
C SER A 140 27.97 -27.61 1.68
N LYS A 141 28.06 -28.27 0.52
CA LYS A 141 27.14 -28.01 -0.61
C LYS A 141 25.68 -28.26 -0.22
N MET A 142 25.40 -29.31 0.55
CA MET A 142 24.07 -29.58 1.06
C MET A 142 23.63 -28.55 2.10
N GLN A 143 24.50 -28.21 3.05
CA GLN A 143 24.23 -27.22 4.09
C GLN A 143 23.89 -25.84 3.50
N ASP A 144 24.63 -25.40 2.48
CA ASP A 144 24.41 -24.13 1.78
C ASP A 144 23.06 -24.10 1.03
N SER A 145 22.50 -25.26 0.71
CA SER A 145 21.20 -25.41 0.04
C SER A 145 20.01 -25.57 1.00
N ILE A 146 20.24 -25.55 2.32
CA ILE A 146 19.19 -25.66 3.32
C ILE A 146 18.63 -24.27 3.60
N GLU A 147 17.34 -24.09 3.35
CA GLU A 147 16.61 -22.91 3.78
C GLU A 147 15.92 -23.19 5.12
N GLU A 148 15.94 -22.22 6.03
CA GLU A 148 15.21 -22.37 7.30
C GLU A 148 13.71 -22.23 7.04
N ILE A 149 12.93 -23.20 7.49
CA ILE A 149 11.46 -23.16 7.41
C ILE A 149 10.97 -22.20 8.51
N LYS A 150 10.58 -20.98 8.13
CA LYS A 150 10.19 -19.95 9.11
C LYS A 150 8.74 -20.09 9.57
N SER A 151 7.88 -20.62 8.70
CA SER A 151 6.48 -20.88 9.02
C SER A 151 5.98 -22.16 8.38
N ILE A 152 4.90 -22.71 8.93
CA ILE A 152 4.24 -23.90 8.39
C ILE A 152 3.66 -23.66 6.98
N HIS A 153 3.45 -22.39 6.62
CA HIS A 153 2.92 -21.95 5.32
C HIS A 153 3.95 -22.01 4.20
N GLU A 154 5.23 -22.03 4.56
CA GLU A 154 6.36 -22.15 3.63
C GLU A 154 6.78 -23.62 3.40
N ASP A 155 6.35 -24.53 4.30
CA ASP A 155 6.65 -25.96 4.21
C ASP A 155 5.73 -26.69 3.22
N THR A 156 6.01 -26.51 1.92
CA THR A 156 5.22 -27.11 0.83
C THR A 156 5.17 -28.64 0.91
N ILE A 157 6.25 -29.29 1.37
CA ILE A 157 6.32 -30.74 1.50
C ILE A 157 5.36 -31.21 2.59
N TYR A 158 5.40 -30.57 3.75
CA TYR A 158 4.47 -30.85 4.84
C TYR A 158 3.01 -30.66 4.41
N LEU A 159 2.70 -29.54 3.74
CA LEU A 159 1.35 -29.26 3.26
C LEU A 159 0.87 -30.30 2.25
N TRP A 160 1.70 -30.66 1.27
CA TRP A 160 1.39 -31.72 0.30
C TRP A 160 1.15 -33.06 0.99
N PHE A 161 1.96 -33.40 1.99
CA PHE A 161 1.87 -34.66 2.72
C PHE A 161 0.56 -34.77 3.52
N GLU A 162 0.24 -33.76 4.33
CA GLU A 162 -0.99 -33.75 5.15
C GLU A 162 -2.25 -33.73 4.27
N ILE A 163 -2.24 -32.97 3.17
CA ILE A 163 -3.37 -32.95 2.23
C ILE A 163 -3.59 -34.33 1.61
N ASN A 164 -2.52 -35.00 1.16
CA ASN A 164 -2.66 -36.33 0.56
C ASN A 164 -3.05 -37.41 1.57
N LYS A 165 -2.67 -37.26 2.85
CA LYS A 165 -3.19 -38.09 3.94
C LYS A 165 -4.70 -37.94 4.11
N ILE A 166 -5.23 -36.71 4.03
CA ILE A 166 -6.68 -36.47 4.14
C ILE A 166 -7.43 -37.00 2.91
N LYS A 167 -6.91 -36.75 1.70
CA LYS A 167 -7.59 -37.20 0.46
C LYS A 167 -7.53 -38.71 0.27
N ASN A 168 -6.42 -39.32 0.71
CA ASN A 168 -6.11 -40.74 0.57
C ASN A 168 -6.33 -41.29 -0.85
N LEU A 169 -5.92 -40.52 -1.86
CA LEU A 169 -6.06 -40.93 -3.26
C LEU A 169 -5.12 -42.08 -3.61
N LYS A 170 -5.42 -42.76 -4.72
CA LYS A 170 -4.52 -43.73 -5.32
C LYS A 170 -3.42 -43.05 -6.11
N PHE A 171 -2.23 -43.58 -5.95
CA PHE A 171 -1.05 -43.28 -6.75
C PHE A 171 -0.66 -44.53 -7.53
N LYS A 172 0.01 -44.31 -8.67
CA LYS A 172 0.73 -45.36 -9.39
C LYS A 172 2.22 -45.23 -9.16
N LEU A 173 2.88 -46.37 -9.14
CA LEU A 173 4.34 -46.49 -9.14
C LEU A 173 4.82 -46.64 -10.58
N ASN A 174 5.54 -45.63 -11.08
CA ASN A 174 6.26 -45.68 -12.34
C ASN A 174 7.63 -46.38 -12.15
N GLU A 175 8.35 -46.62 -13.25
CA GLU A 175 9.67 -47.28 -13.21
C GLU A 175 10.69 -46.46 -12.41
N ILE A 176 11.32 -47.08 -11.42
CA ILE A 176 12.36 -46.45 -10.59
C ILE A 176 13.73 -46.89 -11.12
N PRO A 177 14.68 -45.98 -11.35
CA PRO A 177 16.01 -46.32 -11.83
C PRO A 177 16.80 -47.11 -10.77
N GLU A 178 17.65 -48.03 -11.22
CA GLU A 178 18.51 -48.87 -10.36
C GLU A 178 19.33 -48.03 -9.35
N SER A 179 19.75 -46.81 -9.73
CA SER A 179 20.47 -45.90 -8.84
C SER A 179 19.70 -45.55 -7.55
N LEU A 180 18.37 -45.53 -7.62
CA LEU A 180 17.50 -45.28 -6.46
C LEU A 180 17.17 -46.59 -5.71
N GLU A 181 17.06 -47.72 -6.41
CA GLU A 181 16.83 -49.03 -5.79
C GLU A 181 18.01 -49.48 -4.91
N ASN A 182 19.21 -48.94 -5.11
CA ASN A 182 20.38 -49.21 -4.25
C ASN A 182 20.21 -48.74 -2.78
N TRP A 183 19.22 -47.90 -2.51
CA TRP A 183 18.89 -47.42 -1.17
C TRP A 183 17.83 -48.29 -0.51
N ASP A 184 18.16 -48.88 0.64
CA ASP A 184 17.32 -49.87 1.34
C ASP A 184 15.95 -49.28 1.68
N GLU A 185 15.88 -48.00 2.07
CA GLU A 185 14.61 -47.34 2.36
C GLU A 185 13.67 -47.27 1.13
N ILE A 186 14.23 -47.12 -0.07
CA ILE A 186 13.47 -47.08 -1.33
C ILE A 186 13.15 -48.51 -1.79
N GLU A 187 14.11 -49.44 -1.73
CA GLU A 187 13.91 -50.84 -2.09
C GLU A 187 12.80 -51.50 -1.25
N GLU A 188 12.81 -51.26 0.06
CA GLU A 188 11.78 -51.76 0.97
C GLU A 188 10.41 -51.19 0.64
N LEU A 189 10.32 -49.89 0.34
CA LEU A 189 9.08 -49.24 -0.08
C LEU A 189 8.52 -49.84 -1.36
N ILE A 190 9.38 -50.05 -2.37
CA ILE A 190 9.01 -50.69 -3.63
C ILE A 190 8.53 -52.12 -3.39
N THR A 191 9.24 -52.87 -2.56
CA THR A 191 8.90 -54.25 -2.20
C THR A 191 7.54 -54.32 -1.50
N PHE A 192 7.29 -53.38 -0.58
CA PHE A 192 5.99 -53.24 0.08
C PHE A 192 4.87 -52.97 -0.93
N ILE A 193 5.05 -51.99 -1.84
CA ILE A 193 4.06 -51.67 -2.90
C ILE A 193 3.80 -52.88 -3.81
N LYS A 194 4.85 -53.61 -4.22
CA LYS A 194 4.72 -54.86 -4.99
C LYS A 194 3.87 -55.88 -4.22
N SER A 195 4.14 -56.07 -2.93
CA SER A 195 3.40 -57.02 -2.08
C SER A 195 1.91 -56.67 -1.93
N LEU A 196 1.56 -55.39 -1.82
CA LEU A 196 0.16 -54.93 -1.76
C LEU A 196 -0.61 -55.36 -3.02
N ASN A 197 0.02 -55.24 -4.18
CA ASN A 197 -0.60 -55.55 -5.46
C ASN A 197 -0.65 -57.07 -5.75
N GLU A 198 0.31 -57.85 -5.24
CA GLU A 198 0.31 -59.32 -5.35
C GLU A 198 -0.90 -59.99 -4.71
N VAL A 199 -1.34 -59.49 -3.53
CA VAL A 199 -2.52 -60.00 -2.82
C VAL A 199 -3.79 -59.84 -3.68
N PHE A 200 -3.93 -58.72 -4.40
CA PHE A 200 -5.05 -58.47 -5.31
C PHE A 200 -4.98 -59.30 -6.61
N LEU A 201 -3.77 -59.56 -7.11
CA LEU A 201 -3.52 -60.34 -8.34
C LEU A 201 -3.92 -61.81 -8.21
N SER A 202 -3.87 -62.38 -7.00
CA SER A 202 -4.32 -63.76 -6.74
C SER A 202 -5.82 -63.98 -6.99
N LYS A 203 -6.64 -62.91 -7.01
CA LYS A 203 -8.11 -62.96 -7.16
C LYS A 203 -8.65 -62.65 -8.56
N ARG A 204 -7.90 -61.97 -9.45
CA ARG A 204 -8.35 -61.62 -10.81
C ARG A 204 -7.44 -62.24 -11.88
N LYS A 205 -7.77 -63.47 -12.32
CA LYS A 205 -7.03 -64.24 -13.37
C LYS A 205 -7.23 -63.77 -14.82
N LYS A 206 -7.98 -62.70 -15.08
CA LYS A 206 -8.28 -62.22 -16.43
C LYS A 206 -8.15 -60.71 -16.47
N ASP A 207 -6.98 -60.23 -16.87
CA ASP A 207 -6.83 -59.18 -17.89
C ASP A 207 -5.34 -58.90 -18.11
N LYS A 208 -4.87 -59.10 -19.35
CA LYS A 208 -3.52 -58.77 -19.81
C LYS A 208 -3.43 -57.28 -20.18
N LYS A 209 -3.88 -56.38 -19.31
CA LYS A 209 -3.48 -54.97 -19.40
C LYS A 209 -2.19 -54.78 -18.60
N GLU A 210 -1.35 -53.83 -18.99
CA GLU A 210 -0.09 -53.53 -18.30
C GLU A 210 -0.26 -53.54 -16.78
N ARG A 211 0.66 -54.19 -16.08
CA ARG A 211 0.60 -54.35 -14.62
C ARG A 211 0.96 -53.01 -13.97
N ILE A 212 -0.04 -52.15 -13.79
CA ILE A 212 0.13 -50.89 -13.08
C ILE A 212 0.12 -51.21 -11.57
N LEU A 213 1.22 -50.91 -10.90
CA LEU A 213 1.31 -50.99 -9.44
C LEU A 213 0.65 -49.74 -8.85
N THR A 214 -0.36 -49.93 -8.02
CA THR A 214 -1.10 -48.83 -7.39
C THR A 214 -1.14 -48.99 -5.88
N PHE A 215 -1.23 -47.88 -5.16
CA PHE A 215 -1.35 -47.84 -3.70
C PHE A 215 -2.15 -46.62 -3.26
N HIS A 216 -2.79 -46.70 -2.11
CA HIS A 216 -3.38 -45.55 -1.43
C HIS A 216 -2.30 -44.82 -0.61
N PHE A 217 -2.39 -43.49 -0.54
CA PHE A 217 -1.40 -42.70 0.21
C PHE A 217 -1.29 -43.12 1.69
N ASP A 218 -2.42 -43.42 2.35
CA ASP A 218 -2.42 -43.86 3.74
C ASP A 218 -1.68 -45.20 3.92
N GLU A 219 -1.68 -46.10 2.93
CA GLU A 219 -0.92 -47.37 3.03
C GLU A 219 0.58 -47.12 3.16
N ILE A 220 1.11 -46.14 2.43
CA ILE A 220 2.52 -45.75 2.50
C ILE A 220 2.80 -45.01 3.82
N TYR A 221 1.89 -44.14 4.24
CA TYR A 221 2.00 -43.44 5.52
C TYR A 221 2.07 -44.44 6.69
N GLN A 222 1.15 -45.40 6.76
CA GLN A 222 1.12 -46.42 7.80
C GLN A 222 2.36 -47.32 7.77
N PHE A 223 2.86 -47.67 6.57
CA PHE A 223 4.10 -48.42 6.43
C PHE A 223 5.28 -47.72 7.12
N PHE A 224 5.54 -46.45 6.78
CA PHE A 224 6.64 -45.71 7.39
C PHE A 224 6.41 -45.38 8.86
N GLN A 225 5.18 -45.08 9.26
CA GLN A 225 4.83 -44.86 10.66
C GLN A 225 5.12 -46.11 11.52
N SER A 226 4.77 -47.30 11.01
CA SER A 226 5.03 -48.57 11.69
C SER A 226 6.52 -48.93 11.75
N LYS A 227 7.31 -48.46 10.78
CA LYS A 227 8.76 -48.70 10.72
C LYS A 227 9.52 -47.84 11.73
N ASN A 228 9.30 -46.53 11.71
CA ASN A 228 9.93 -45.61 12.65
C ASN A 228 9.19 -44.26 12.70
N GLU A 229 8.30 -44.09 13.67
CA GLU A 229 7.51 -42.88 13.87
C GLU A 229 8.37 -41.61 13.99
N ASN A 230 9.55 -41.71 14.63
CA ASN A 230 10.44 -40.56 14.80
C ASN A 230 11.05 -40.05 13.48
N LYS A 231 11.05 -40.88 12.42
CA LYS A 231 11.58 -40.53 11.10
C LYS A 231 10.50 -40.19 10.08
N ILE A 232 9.26 -39.98 10.51
CA ILE A 232 8.14 -39.75 9.57
C ILE A 232 8.37 -38.54 8.67
N LYS A 233 9.01 -37.48 9.17
CA LYS A 233 9.33 -36.27 8.39
C LYS A 233 10.41 -36.51 7.34
N PHE A 234 11.41 -37.32 7.67
CA PHE A 234 12.41 -37.78 6.70
C PHE A 234 11.75 -38.59 5.57
N TYR A 235 10.85 -39.51 5.92
CA TYR A 235 10.13 -40.29 4.91
C TYR A 235 9.16 -39.43 4.09
N ALA A 236 8.56 -38.39 4.67
CA ALA A 236 7.73 -37.43 3.94
C ALA A 236 8.53 -36.71 2.84
N ASP A 237 9.74 -36.23 3.16
CA ASP A 237 10.65 -35.64 2.17
C ASP A 237 11.01 -36.64 1.07
N LEU A 238 11.29 -37.90 1.42
CA LEU A 238 11.62 -38.96 0.47
C LEU A 238 10.45 -39.29 -0.46
N ILE A 239 9.23 -39.43 0.08
CA ILE A 239 8.01 -39.67 -0.71
C ILE A 239 7.73 -38.50 -1.65
N TYR A 240 7.87 -37.27 -1.15
CA TYR A 240 7.69 -36.08 -1.96
C TYR A 240 8.74 -35.95 -3.06
N LEU A 241 9.98 -36.38 -2.81
CA LEU A 241 11.03 -36.48 -3.83
C LEU A 241 10.64 -37.48 -4.93
N LEU A 242 10.13 -38.66 -4.55
CA LEU A 242 9.64 -39.65 -5.52
C LEU A 242 8.48 -39.11 -6.35
N TYR A 243 7.57 -38.36 -5.73
CA TYR A 243 6.48 -37.68 -6.42
C TYR A 243 6.98 -36.58 -7.37
N SER A 244 7.87 -35.71 -6.90
CA SER A 244 8.40 -34.58 -7.69
C SER A 244 9.20 -35.03 -8.91
N ASN A 245 9.80 -36.22 -8.85
CA ASN A 245 10.50 -36.84 -9.97
C ASN A 245 9.60 -37.75 -10.82
N ASN A 246 8.27 -37.71 -10.63
CA ASN A 246 7.26 -38.50 -11.34
C ASN A 246 7.40 -40.03 -11.20
N TYR A 247 8.06 -40.52 -10.15
CA TYR A 247 8.05 -41.95 -9.82
C TYR A 247 6.74 -42.35 -9.14
N PHE A 248 6.22 -41.45 -8.30
CA PHE A 248 4.85 -41.52 -7.80
C PHE A 248 4.00 -40.54 -8.60
N GLU A 249 2.86 -41.00 -9.12
CA GLU A 249 1.95 -40.16 -9.90
C GLU A 249 0.51 -40.43 -9.46
N GLU A 250 -0.30 -39.38 -9.30
CA GLU A 250 -1.71 -39.54 -8.98
C GLU A 250 -2.41 -40.40 -10.05
N TYR A 251 -3.12 -41.44 -9.61
CA TYR A 251 -3.79 -42.38 -10.50
C TYR A 251 -5.30 -42.23 -10.42
N HIS A 252 -5.88 -41.51 -11.38
CA HIS A 252 -7.32 -41.26 -11.49
C HIS A 252 -8.06 -42.38 -12.25
N GLY A 253 -7.80 -43.66 -11.96
CA GLY A 253 -8.50 -44.78 -12.58
C GLY A 253 -10.04 -44.72 -12.41
N GLU A 254 -10.76 -45.73 -12.91
CA GLU A 254 -12.22 -45.86 -12.74
C GLU A 254 -12.59 -46.19 -11.27
N GLU A 255 -12.33 -45.28 -10.35
CA GLU A 255 -12.78 -45.38 -8.96
C GLU A 255 -13.95 -44.46 -8.71
N PHE A 256 -15.10 -45.08 -8.43
CA PHE A 256 -16.28 -44.38 -7.97
C PHE A 256 -16.09 -44.04 -6.50
N ILE A 257 -15.61 -42.83 -6.20
CA ILE A 257 -15.61 -42.31 -4.82
C ILE A 257 -17.06 -42.02 -4.43
N ASN A 258 -17.52 -42.56 -3.31
CA ASN A 258 -18.87 -42.34 -2.82
C ASN A 258 -19.10 -40.83 -2.55
N ILE A 259 -20.28 -40.31 -2.84
CA ILE A 259 -20.64 -38.90 -2.55
C ILE A 259 -20.46 -38.57 -1.07
N LEU A 260 -20.72 -39.52 -0.16
CA LEU A 260 -20.53 -39.33 1.27
C LEU A 260 -19.04 -39.19 1.64
N GLU A 261 -18.19 -40.09 1.13
CA GLU A 261 -16.73 -40.03 1.33
C GLU A 261 -16.16 -38.73 0.76
N ARG A 262 -16.60 -38.32 -0.43
CA ARG A 262 -16.23 -37.02 -1.03
C ARG A 262 -16.60 -35.84 -0.14
N LYS A 263 -17.78 -35.85 0.49
CA LYS A 263 -18.20 -34.78 1.42
C LYS A 263 -17.35 -34.77 2.68
N GLU A 264 -17.01 -35.95 3.21
CA GLU A 264 -16.16 -36.09 4.39
C GLU A 264 -14.74 -35.58 4.12
N VAL A 265 -14.13 -35.97 2.99
CA VAL A 265 -12.82 -35.45 2.56
C VAL A 265 -12.85 -33.93 2.41
N ILE A 266 -13.88 -33.38 1.75
CA ILE A 266 -14.05 -31.93 1.62
C ILE A 266 -14.11 -31.24 2.99
N GLN A 267 -14.86 -31.80 3.93
CA GLN A 267 -14.98 -31.23 5.28
C GLN A 267 -13.64 -31.28 6.03
N ASN A 268 -12.92 -32.40 5.95
CA ASN A 268 -11.63 -32.58 6.61
C ASN A 268 -10.56 -31.66 6.01
N LEU A 269 -10.52 -31.53 4.68
CA LEU A 269 -9.64 -30.56 3.99
C LEU A 269 -9.97 -29.13 4.41
N THR A 270 -11.27 -28.78 4.50
CA THR A 270 -11.70 -27.46 4.96
C THR A 270 -11.25 -27.20 6.40
N ASN A 271 -11.38 -28.19 7.29
CA ASN A 271 -10.95 -28.09 8.68
C ASN A 271 -9.42 -27.94 8.83
N PHE A 272 -8.65 -28.48 7.88
CA PHE A 272 -7.19 -28.34 7.85
C PHE A 272 -6.75 -26.97 7.31
N ILE A 273 -7.36 -26.50 6.20
CA ILE A 273 -6.94 -25.27 5.50
C ILE A 273 -7.40 -24.02 6.25
N GLN A 274 -8.60 -24.01 6.86
CA GLN A 274 -9.14 -22.80 7.50
C GLN A 274 -8.25 -22.24 8.61
N PRO A 275 -7.74 -23.04 9.56
CA PRO A 275 -6.81 -22.55 10.58
C PRO A 275 -5.52 -22.00 9.98
N LEU A 276 -4.97 -22.68 8.96
CA LEU A 276 -3.75 -22.24 8.28
C LEU A 276 -3.95 -20.88 7.61
N LEU A 277 -5.05 -20.72 6.86
CA LEU A 277 -5.36 -19.47 6.20
C LEU A 277 -5.60 -18.34 7.22
N LYS A 278 -6.27 -18.64 8.33
CA LYS A 278 -6.49 -17.66 9.40
C LYS A 278 -5.16 -17.19 10.02
N GLN A 279 -4.26 -18.12 10.33
CA GLN A 279 -2.94 -17.79 10.86
C GLN A 279 -2.14 -16.93 9.87
N LEU A 280 -2.11 -17.31 8.59
CA LEU A 280 -1.45 -16.51 7.57
C LEU A 280 -2.01 -15.09 7.48
N ILE A 281 -3.34 -14.95 7.50
CA ILE A 281 -3.99 -13.64 7.46
C ILE A 281 -3.57 -12.81 8.68
N GLU A 282 -3.56 -13.39 9.87
CA GLU A 282 -3.15 -12.72 11.11
C GLU A 282 -1.67 -12.27 11.06
N ASP A 283 -0.78 -13.13 10.56
CA ASP A 283 0.64 -12.84 10.43
C ASP A 283 0.91 -11.75 9.38
N LYS A 284 0.30 -11.86 8.18
CA LYS A 284 0.49 -10.91 7.07
C LYS A 284 -0.16 -9.56 7.33
N LEU A 285 -1.29 -9.53 8.04
CA LEU A 285 -1.98 -8.29 8.38
C LEU A 285 -1.55 -7.71 9.73
N HIS A 286 -0.57 -8.28 10.44
CA HIS A 286 -0.21 -7.85 11.78
C HIS A 286 -0.06 -6.32 11.92
N ASP A 287 0.75 -5.69 11.07
CA ASP A 287 0.98 -4.25 11.08
C ASP A 287 -0.30 -3.44 10.78
N VAL A 288 -1.13 -3.95 9.87
CA VAL A 288 -2.43 -3.36 9.52
C VAL A 288 -3.38 -3.42 10.71
N LEU A 289 -3.43 -4.55 11.42
CA LEU A 289 -4.28 -4.74 12.59
C LEU A 289 -3.86 -3.81 13.73
N VAL A 290 -2.55 -3.65 13.96
CA VAL A 290 -2.00 -2.66 14.92
C VAL A 290 -2.42 -1.25 14.52
N GLU A 291 -2.27 -0.88 13.25
CA GLU A 291 -2.66 0.45 12.77
C GLU A 291 -4.17 0.71 12.96
N ILE A 292 -5.03 -0.30 12.75
CA ILE A 292 -6.47 -0.19 12.99
C ILE A 292 -6.79 0.12 14.46
N GLU A 293 -6.10 -0.52 15.40
CA GLU A 293 -6.27 -0.23 16.83
C GLU A 293 -5.89 1.23 17.16
N GLU A 294 -4.86 1.77 16.51
CA GLU A 294 -4.44 3.17 16.67
C GLU A 294 -5.43 4.19 16.07
N PHE A 295 -6.34 3.78 15.18
CA PHE A 295 -7.30 4.69 14.56
C PHE A 295 -8.44 5.13 15.51
N GLU A 296 -8.62 4.44 16.64
CA GLU A 296 -9.70 4.70 17.61
C GLU A 296 -11.08 4.86 16.93
N LEU A 297 -11.41 3.93 16.04
CA LEU A 297 -12.68 3.94 15.31
C LEU A 297 -13.83 3.59 16.28
N LYS A 298 -14.76 4.53 16.48
CA LYS A 298 -16.01 4.28 17.21
C LYS A 298 -17.10 3.93 16.20
N GLU A 299 -17.41 2.65 16.05
CA GLU A 299 -18.68 2.26 15.46
C GLU A 299 -19.82 2.61 16.43
N LYS A 300 -20.99 2.94 15.87
CA LYS A 300 -22.28 3.17 16.55
C LYS A 300 -22.45 2.30 17.82
N ASP A 301 -21.97 2.80 18.96
CA ASP A 301 -22.03 2.25 20.31
C ASP A 301 -21.29 0.93 20.65
N LEU A 302 -20.35 0.44 19.83
CA LEU A 302 -19.47 -0.68 20.20
C LEU A 302 -18.02 -0.39 19.80
N SER A 303 -17.09 -0.42 20.76
CA SER A 303 -15.65 -0.28 20.51
C SER A 303 -15.16 -1.41 19.62
N PHE A 304 -14.39 -1.09 18.58
CA PHE A 304 -13.68 -2.08 17.77
C PHE A 304 -12.91 -3.02 18.69
N ASN A 305 -13.22 -4.32 18.62
CA ASN A 305 -12.56 -5.36 19.40
C ASN A 305 -11.97 -6.37 18.43
N LEU A 306 -10.67 -6.19 18.15
CA LEU A 306 -9.88 -7.02 17.25
C LEU A 306 -10.00 -8.51 17.61
N LYS A 307 -9.97 -8.84 18.91
CA LYS A 307 -10.05 -10.22 19.41
C LYS A 307 -11.39 -10.88 19.06
N ASN A 308 -12.51 -10.17 19.23
CA ASN A 308 -13.81 -10.69 18.82
C ASN A 308 -13.90 -10.84 17.29
N LEU A 309 -13.27 -9.95 16.52
CA LEU A 309 -13.30 -10.01 15.06
C LEU A 309 -12.54 -11.24 14.53
N GLN A 310 -11.39 -11.56 15.13
CA GLN A 310 -10.57 -12.72 14.79
C GLN A 310 -11.35 -14.04 14.97
N GLU A 311 -12.31 -14.11 15.90
CA GLU A 311 -13.14 -15.30 16.10
C GLU A 311 -14.19 -15.54 14.99
N HIS A 312 -14.42 -14.56 14.12
CA HIS A 312 -15.39 -14.69 13.03
C HIS A 312 -14.84 -15.49 11.83
N LYS A 313 -15.74 -15.97 10.98
CA LYS A 313 -15.37 -16.59 9.70
C LYS A 313 -14.63 -15.59 8.81
N ILE A 314 -13.70 -16.08 7.99
CA ILE A 314 -12.91 -15.28 7.03
C ILE A 314 -13.79 -14.39 6.14
N SER A 315 -14.96 -14.90 5.72
CA SER A 315 -15.95 -14.19 4.91
C SER A 315 -16.56 -12.95 5.59
N VAL A 316 -16.37 -12.78 6.90
CA VAL A 316 -16.80 -11.62 7.69
C VAL A 316 -15.60 -10.85 8.20
N PHE A 317 -14.56 -11.56 8.64
CA PHE A 317 -13.33 -10.99 9.18
C PHE A 317 -12.61 -10.09 8.16
N LEU A 318 -12.23 -10.62 6.99
CA LEU A 318 -11.46 -9.86 5.99
C LEU A 318 -12.21 -8.61 5.46
N PRO A 319 -13.51 -8.68 5.07
CA PRO A 319 -14.24 -7.48 4.65
C PRO A 319 -14.25 -6.38 5.70
N LYS A 320 -14.44 -6.75 6.97
CA LYS A 320 -14.42 -5.75 8.05
C LYS A 320 -13.03 -5.13 8.24
N ILE A 321 -11.95 -5.91 8.12
CA ILE A 321 -10.59 -5.35 8.19
C ILE A 321 -10.35 -4.34 7.06
N VAL A 322 -10.78 -4.66 5.83
CA VAL A 322 -10.73 -3.71 4.71
C VAL A 322 -11.50 -2.43 5.03
N ASP A 323 -12.73 -2.56 5.51
CA ASP A 323 -13.57 -1.41 5.85
C ASP A 323 -12.93 -0.53 6.94
N TYR A 324 -12.49 -1.13 8.05
CA TYR A 324 -11.88 -0.37 9.15
C TYR A 324 -10.56 0.27 8.74
N TYR A 325 -9.72 -0.42 7.98
CA TYR A 325 -8.44 0.14 7.56
C TYR A 325 -8.64 1.37 6.68
N ILE A 326 -9.47 1.26 5.65
CA ILE A 326 -9.72 2.37 4.72
C ILE A 326 -10.36 3.56 5.44
N VAL A 327 -11.39 3.32 6.26
CA VAL A 327 -12.05 4.40 7.03
C VAL A 327 -11.08 5.07 8.01
N GLY A 328 -10.18 4.30 8.62
CA GLY A 328 -9.15 4.84 9.51
C GLY A 328 -8.10 5.68 8.78
N VAL A 329 -7.65 5.22 7.61
CA VAL A 329 -6.77 5.99 6.70
C VAL A 329 -7.43 7.31 6.29
N GLU A 330 -8.71 7.28 5.91
CA GLU A 330 -9.50 8.47 5.57
C GLU A 330 -9.57 9.46 6.75
N LYS A 331 -9.88 8.98 7.96
CA LYS A 331 -9.93 9.80 9.17
C LYS A 331 -8.58 10.45 9.49
N ARG A 332 -7.49 9.67 9.43
CA ARG A 332 -6.12 10.17 9.68
C ARG A 332 -5.66 11.17 8.62
N PHE A 333 -6.09 11.01 7.38
CA PHE A 333 -5.88 11.99 6.34
C PHE A 333 -6.60 13.30 6.69
N GLN A 334 -7.91 13.25 6.99
CA GLN A 334 -8.71 14.42 7.37
C GLN A 334 -8.13 15.20 8.56
N GLU A 335 -7.67 14.48 9.60
CA GLU A 335 -7.02 15.07 10.78
C GLU A 335 -5.72 15.82 10.44
N LYS A 336 -4.95 15.33 9.45
CA LYS A 336 -3.68 15.96 9.05
C LYS A 336 -3.90 17.16 8.15
N ILE A 337 -4.78 17.07 7.15
CA ILE A 337 -5.01 18.18 6.20
C ILE A 337 -5.59 19.42 6.89
N HIS A 338 -6.39 19.25 7.96
CA HIS A 338 -6.91 20.37 8.76
C HIS A 338 -5.81 21.26 9.37
N LYS A 339 -4.55 20.82 9.36
CA LYS A 339 -3.40 21.53 9.92
C LYS A 339 -2.45 22.07 8.84
N VAL A 340 -2.77 21.87 7.57
CA VAL A 340 -1.89 22.19 6.42
C VAL A 340 -2.36 23.50 5.80
N ILE A 341 -1.41 24.43 5.57
CA ILE A 341 -1.67 25.75 4.97
C ILE A 341 -1.07 25.83 3.55
N GLU A 342 -0.21 24.90 3.16
CA GLU A 342 0.51 24.92 1.88
C GLU A 342 0.07 23.78 0.97
N ALA A 343 -0.22 24.10 -0.30
CA ALA A 343 -0.71 23.13 -1.29
C ALA A 343 0.29 22.00 -1.62
N GLU A 344 1.60 22.27 -1.60
CA GLU A 344 2.63 21.23 -1.83
C GLU A 344 2.60 20.16 -0.73
N LYS A 345 2.44 20.58 0.53
CA LYS A 345 2.30 19.66 1.67
C LYS A 345 1.02 18.83 1.60
N PHE A 346 -0.05 19.35 0.97
CA PHE A 346 -1.27 18.59 0.73
C PHE A 346 -1.03 17.42 -0.23
N GLU A 347 -0.31 17.65 -1.34
CA GLU A 347 -0.03 16.60 -2.33
C GLU A 347 0.82 15.47 -1.74
N ASP A 348 1.85 15.82 -0.96
CA ASP A 348 2.68 14.84 -0.27
C ASP A 348 1.88 13.99 0.72
N ILE A 349 1.01 14.62 1.52
CA ILE A 349 0.15 13.93 2.49
C ILE A 349 -0.88 13.05 1.77
N ALA A 350 -1.51 13.55 0.72
CA ALA A 350 -2.47 12.80 -0.08
C ALA A 350 -1.81 11.58 -0.75
N HIS A 351 -0.61 11.76 -1.31
CA HIS A 351 0.15 10.68 -1.92
C HIS A 351 0.54 9.61 -0.89
N PHE A 352 0.99 10.02 0.30
CA PHE A 352 1.34 9.11 1.39
C PHE A 352 0.18 8.19 1.80
N TYR A 353 -1.01 8.74 2.04
CA TYR A 353 -2.16 7.93 2.43
C TYR A 353 -2.76 7.13 1.26
N TYR A 354 -2.65 7.63 0.03
CA TYR A 354 -2.99 6.85 -1.16
C TYR A 354 -2.07 5.62 -1.31
N GLN A 355 -0.77 5.78 -1.12
CA GLN A 355 0.20 4.68 -1.12
C GLN A 355 -0.06 3.67 0.01
N LYS A 356 -0.56 4.10 1.17
CA LYS A 356 -0.96 3.16 2.23
C LYS A 356 -2.06 2.20 1.79
N ILE A 357 -3.07 2.70 1.07
CA ILE A 357 -4.13 1.86 0.51
C ILE A 357 -3.56 0.89 -0.53
N ASP A 358 -2.58 1.31 -1.34
CA ASP A 358 -1.88 0.42 -2.28
C ASP A 358 -1.11 -0.69 -1.57
N ASN A 359 -0.30 -0.34 -0.57
CA ASN A 359 0.46 -1.30 0.22
C ASN A 359 -0.48 -2.32 0.89
N PHE A 360 -1.60 -1.86 1.44
CA PHE A 360 -2.61 -2.74 2.00
C PHE A 360 -3.23 -3.67 0.94
N SER A 361 -3.52 -3.16 -0.26
CA SER A 361 -4.00 -3.98 -1.37
C SER A 361 -3.00 -5.07 -1.75
N PHE A 362 -1.70 -4.76 -1.79
CA PHE A 362 -0.66 -5.76 -2.07
C PHE A 362 -0.62 -6.88 -1.03
N VAL A 363 -0.76 -6.54 0.26
CA VAL A 363 -0.82 -7.58 1.31
C VAL A 363 -2.02 -8.50 1.13
N ILE A 364 -3.19 -7.98 0.72
CA ILE A 364 -4.35 -8.82 0.41
C ILE A 364 -4.10 -9.72 -0.81
N THR A 365 -3.42 -9.21 -1.85
CA THR A 365 -3.02 -10.00 -3.01
C THR A 365 -2.04 -11.12 -2.65
N ASP A 366 -1.03 -10.85 -1.81
CA ASP A 366 -0.10 -11.88 -1.34
C ASP A 366 -0.82 -13.03 -0.61
N ILE A 367 -1.83 -12.69 0.20
CA ILE A 367 -2.67 -13.69 0.89
C ILE A 367 -3.51 -14.47 -0.12
N GLU A 368 -4.10 -13.80 -1.11
CA GLU A 368 -4.86 -14.44 -2.19
C GLU A 368 -3.98 -15.42 -2.98
N ASP A 369 -2.81 -14.99 -3.42
CA ASP A 369 -1.86 -15.80 -4.20
C ASP A 369 -1.45 -17.06 -3.43
N TRP A 370 -1.13 -16.92 -2.14
CA TRP A 370 -0.84 -18.07 -1.30
C TRP A 370 -2.07 -18.99 -1.17
N ALA A 371 -3.26 -18.45 -0.92
CA ALA A 371 -4.48 -19.26 -0.76
C ALA A 371 -4.84 -20.01 -2.04
N LEU A 372 -4.62 -19.41 -3.21
CA LEU A 372 -4.85 -20.02 -4.51
C LEU A 372 -3.75 -21.01 -4.90
N SER A 373 -2.53 -20.89 -4.37
CA SER A 373 -1.46 -21.88 -4.60
C SER A 373 -1.84 -23.29 -4.17
N PHE A 374 -2.71 -23.43 -3.15
CA PHE A 374 -3.25 -24.71 -2.69
C PHE A 374 -4.08 -25.44 -3.74
N GLU A 375 -4.63 -24.76 -4.75
CA GLU A 375 -5.49 -25.41 -5.74
C GLU A 375 -4.77 -26.56 -6.45
N ASN A 376 -3.47 -26.40 -6.70
CA ASN A 376 -2.63 -27.46 -7.27
C ASN A 376 -2.49 -28.65 -6.32
N LEU A 377 -2.40 -28.40 -5.02
CA LEU A 377 -2.33 -29.43 -3.99
C LEU A 377 -3.69 -30.06 -3.71
N LEU A 378 -4.81 -29.47 -4.12
CA LEU A 378 -6.15 -29.92 -3.74
C LEU A 378 -6.83 -30.83 -4.75
N LYS A 379 -6.27 -31.02 -5.95
CA LYS A 379 -6.88 -31.87 -6.99
C LYS A 379 -7.33 -33.24 -6.46
N PRO A 380 -8.55 -33.72 -6.77
CA PRO A 380 -9.63 -33.13 -7.57
C PRO A 380 -10.69 -32.36 -6.75
N TYR A 381 -10.30 -31.82 -5.59
CA TYR A 381 -11.15 -31.07 -4.65
C TYR A 381 -10.89 -29.55 -4.68
N GLU A 382 -10.48 -29.02 -5.84
CA GLU A 382 -10.15 -27.60 -6.02
C GLU A 382 -11.36 -26.70 -5.73
N ASN A 383 -12.59 -27.23 -5.82
CA ASN A 383 -13.81 -26.49 -5.52
C ASN A 383 -13.90 -25.97 -4.07
N ILE A 384 -13.09 -26.48 -3.14
CA ILE A 384 -12.99 -25.98 -1.75
C ILE A 384 -12.58 -24.50 -1.71
N THR A 385 -11.71 -24.06 -2.62
CA THR A 385 -11.22 -22.67 -2.66
C THR A 385 -12.19 -21.71 -3.35
N SER A 386 -13.25 -22.21 -4.00
CA SER A 386 -14.19 -21.37 -4.76
C SER A 386 -14.84 -20.26 -3.93
N GLY A 387 -15.17 -20.55 -2.67
CA GLY A 387 -15.69 -19.57 -1.72
C GLY A 387 -14.65 -18.50 -1.37
N LEU A 388 -13.39 -18.90 -1.19
CA LEU A 388 -12.27 -17.99 -0.93
C LEU A 388 -12.00 -17.09 -2.12
N ARG A 389 -11.95 -17.65 -3.34
CA ARG A 389 -11.78 -16.87 -4.58
C ARG A 389 -12.83 -15.79 -4.71
N LYS A 390 -14.10 -16.12 -4.43
CA LYS A 390 -15.19 -15.13 -4.45
C LYS A 390 -14.99 -14.04 -3.39
N ILE A 391 -14.51 -14.40 -2.20
CA ILE A 391 -14.21 -13.42 -1.14
C ILE A 391 -13.10 -12.48 -1.61
N PHE A 392 -11.94 -13.00 -2.07
CA PHE A 392 -10.83 -12.16 -2.53
C PHE A 392 -11.20 -11.30 -3.74
N THR A 393 -11.89 -11.85 -4.74
CA THR A 393 -12.37 -11.05 -5.89
C THR A 393 -13.26 -9.88 -5.44
N ASN A 394 -14.17 -10.11 -4.49
CA ASN A 394 -15.01 -9.05 -3.94
C ASN A 394 -14.20 -8.03 -3.14
N LEU A 395 -13.22 -8.46 -2.35
CA LEU A 395 -12.35 -7.58 -1.56
C LEU A 395 -11.49 -6.70 -2.46
N THR A 396 -10.84 -7.27 -3.48
CA THR A 396 -10.01 -6.54 -4.43
C THR A 396 -10.84 -5.51 -5.19
N ALA A 397 -12.04 -5.86 -5.63
CA ALA A 397 -12.97 -4.92 -6.26
C ALA A 397 -13.39 -3.78 -5.30
N GLU A 398 -13.65 -4.11 -4.03
CA GLU A 398 -14.06 -3.15 -3.01
C GLU A 398 -12.91 -2.19 -2.63
N ILE A 399 -11.70 -2.70 -2.43
CA ILE A 399 -10.49 -1.87 -2.19
C ILE A 399 -10.28 -0.92 -3.36
N TYR A 400 -10.37 -1.42 -4.60
CA TYR A 400 -10.21 -0.59 -5.79
C TYR A 400 -11.30 0.49 -5.90
N ARG A 401 -12.57 0.15 -5.63
CA ARG A 401 -13.69 1.09 -5.59
C ARG A 401 -13.44 2.20 -4.56
N ARG A 402 -13.15 1.81 -3.33
CA ARG A 402 -12.87 2.74 -2.21
C ARG A 402 -11.64 3.61 -2.48
N LYS A 403 -10.59 3.07 -3.09
CA LYS A 403 -9.41 3.83 -3.50
C LYS A 403 -9.76 4.95 -4.51
N ASN A 404 -10.62 4.66 -5.47
CA ASN A 404 -11.08 5.66 -6.44
C ASN A 404 -11.99 6.72 -5.80
N GLU A 405 -12.84 6.31 -4.85
CA GLU A 405 -13.65 7.23 -4.04
C GLU A 405 -12.75 8.16 -3.21
N TYR A 406 -11.72 7.61 -2.58
CA TYR A 406 -10.73 8.37 -1.84
C TYR A 406 -9.98 9.38 -2.71
N LEU A 407 -9.59 9.00 -3.94
CA LEU A 407 -8.97 9.92 -4.90
C LEU A 407 -9.92 11.05 -5.32
N THR A 408 -11.21 10.75 -5.46
CA THR A 408 -12.24 11.75 -5.76
C THR A 408 -12.46 12.69 -4.57
N PHE A 409 -12.45 12.14 -3.36
CA PHE A 409 -12.52 12.89 -2.11
C PHE A 409 -11.33 13.85 -1.98
N ILE A 410 -10.09 13.39 -2.17
CA ILE A 410 -8.87 14.22 -2.16
C ILE A 410 -9.00 15.40 -3.12
N LYS A 411 -9.44 15.16 -4.37
CA LYS A 411 -9.63 16.23 -5.38
C LYS A 411 -10.65 17.27 -4.91
N THR A 412 -11.78 16.81 -4.38
CA THR A 412 -12.85 17.70 -3.88
C THR A 412 -12.37 18.57 -2.72
N VAL A 413 -11.61 17.98 -1.79
CA VAL A 413 -11.04 18.71 -0.65
C VAL A 413 -10.06 19.78 -1.14
N LYS A 414 -9.16 19.45 -2.07
CA LYS A 414 -8.22 20.42 -2.67
C LYS A 414 -8.96 21.59 -3.32
N ASP A 415 -10.01 21.32 -4.08
CA ASP A 415 -10.80 22.35 -4.74
C ASP A 415 -11.52 23.27 -3.74
N GLU A 416 -12.04 22.73 -2.63
CA GLU A 416 -12.72 23.53 -1.61
C GLU A 416 -11.75 24.36 -0.76
N GLU A 417 -10.56 23.83 -0.41
CA GLU A 417 -9.51 24.62 0.25
C GLU A 417 -9.07 25.81 -0.62
N LEU A 418 -8.82 25.59 -1.92
CA LEU A 418 -8.51 26.66 -2.85
C LEU A 418 -9.63 27.71 -2.93
N ARG A 419 -10.91 27.28 -2.89
CA ARG A 419 -12.05 28.20 -2.85
C ARG A 419 -12.08 29.04 -1.57
N VAL A 420 -11.78 28.44 -0.42
CA VAL A 420 -11.73 29.16 0.86
C VAL A 420 -10.63 30.21 0.84
N ASP A 421 -9.44 29.88 0.34
CA ASP A 421 -8.32 30.82 0.24
C ASP A 421 -8.63 32.00 -0.69
N VAL A 422 -9.20 31.73 -1.87
CA VAL A 422 -9.62 32.78 -2.81
C VAL A 422 -10.72 33.65 -2.20
N ARG A 423 -11.74 33.06 -1.55
CA ARG A 423 -12.80 33.82 -0.86
C ARG A 423 -12.24 34.72 0.23
N LYS A 424 -11.27 34.23 1.02
CA LYS A 424 -10.62 35.00 2.06
C LYS A 424 -9.84 36.17 1.47
N PHE A 425 -9.02 35.93 0.43
CA PHE A 425 -8.28 37.00 -0.25
C PHE A 425 -9.21 38.08 -0.82
N VAL A 426 -10.30 37.68 -1.48
CA VAL A 426 -11.30 38.63 -2.02
C VAL A 426 -11.98 39.40 -0.89
N SER A 427 -12.34 38.73 0.21
CA SER A 427 -12.93 39.39 1.39
C SER A 427 -11.99 40.42 2.01
N ASP A 428 -10.70 40.08 2.14
CA ASP A 428 -9.68 40.99 2.68
C ASP A 428 -9.55 42.23 1.78
N LYS A 429 -9.53 42.05 0.45
CA LYS A 429 -9.49 43.16 -0.51
C LYS A 429 -10.76 44.01 -0.53
N ILE A 430 -11.94 43.40 -0.35
CA ILE A 430 -13.20 44.15 -0.17
C ILE A 430 -13.11 45.02 1.09
N SER A 431 -12.52 44.51 2.18
CA SER A 431 -12.31 45.29 3.40
C SER A 431 -11.41 46.50 3.14
N GLU A 432 -10.28 46.31 2.45
CA GLU A 432 -9.37 47.40 2.08
C GLU A 432 -10.08 48.50 1.26
N VAL A 433 -10.91 48.11 0.28
CA VAL A 433 -11.70 49.06 -0.54
C VAL A 433 -12.75 49.79 0.31
N ASN A 434 -13.46 49.08 1.19
CA ASN A 434 -14.47 49.69 2.06
C ASN A 434 -13.85 50.72 3.02
N ASP A 435 -12.65 50.46 3.54
CA ASP A 435 -11.93 51.42 4.37
C ASP A 435 -11.58 52.70 3.59
N LEU A 436 -11.16 52.58 2.33
CA LEU A 436 -10.91 53.74 1.46
C LEU A 436 -12.19 54.54 1.17
N ILE A 437 -13.30 53.86 0.89
CA ILE A 437 -14.61 54.50 0.67
C ILE A 437 -15.04 55.27 1.91
N ARG A 438 -14.85 54.69 3.10
CA ARG A 438 -15.18 55.33 4.36
C ARG A 438 -14.35 56.58 4.61
N VAL A 439 -13.04 56.54 4.33
CA VAL A 439 -12.17 57.72 4.41
C VAL A 439 -12.65 58.82 3.46
N TYR A 440 -12.99 58.47 2.22
CA TYR A 440 -13.55 59.41 1.26
C TYR A 440 -14.89 60.01 1.73
N GLU A 441 -15.79 59.20 2.30
CA GLU A 441 -17.08 59.67 2.84
C GLU A 441 -16.88 60.65 4.01
N ASP A 442 -15.96 60.33 4.93
CA ASP A 442 -15.62 61.18 6.07
C ASP A 442 -15.04 62.53 5.61
N GLU A 443 -14.11 62.52 4.65
CA GLU A 443 -13.54 63.73 4.06
C GLU A 443 -14.59 64.57 3.32
N ALA A 444 -15.45 63.95 2.51
CA ALA A 444 -16.52 64.63 1.79
C ALA A 444 -17.57 65.24 2.74
N SER A 445 -17.91 64.53 3.83
CA SER A 445 -18.88 64.99 4.84
C SER A 445 -18.41 66.24 5.59
N LEU A 446 -17.10 66.36 5.85
CA LEU A 446 -16.53 67.57 6.44
C LEU A 446 -16.73 68.79 5.52
N ILE A 447 -16.50 68.63 4.22
CA ILE A 447 -16.64 69.69 3.22
C ILE A 447 -18.11 70.12 3.08
N ILE A 448 -19.05 69.17 3.07
CA ILE A 448 -20.50 69.46 2.95
C ILE A 448 -21.02 70.33 4.12
N LYS A 449 -20.42 70.21 5.31
CA LYS A 449 -20.82 70.98 6.49
C LYS A 449 -20.34 72.44 6.47
N GLU A 450 -19.43 72.81 5.56
CA GLU A 450 -18.96 74.19 5.42
C GLU A 450 -19.93 75.03 4.57
N GLU A 451 -20.25 76.25 5.01
CA GLU A 451 -21.07 77.17 4.23
C GLU A 451 -20.29 77.64 2.99
N PHE A 452 -20.84 77.44 1.78
CA PHE A 452 -20.18 77.81 0.53
C PHE A 452 -19.68 79.27 0.57
N PRO A 453 -18.36 79.51 0.36
CA PRO A 453 -17.77 80.85 0.47
C PRO A 453 -18.46 81.90 -0.41
N GLN A 454 -18.96 81.50 -1.59
CA GLN A 454 -19.68 82.36 -2.52
C GLN A 454 -21.04 82.81 -1.96
N LEU A 455 -21.76 81.93 -1.24
CA LEU A 455 -23.04 82.26 -0.62
C LEU A 455 -22.85 83.18 0.59
N LYS A 456 -21.83 82.91 1.42
CA LYS A 456 -21.46 83.76 2.55
C LYS A 456 -21.17 85.20 2.11
N ARG A 457 -20.38 85.37 1.05
CA ARG A 457 -20.04 86.69 0.48
C ARG A 457 -21.26 87.45 -0.05
N ILE A 458 -22.22 86.78 -0.67
CA ILE A 458 -23.45 87.43 -1.16
C ILE A 458 -24.34 87.88 0.00
N LYS A 459 -24.43 87.07 1.05
CA LYS A 459 -25.17 87.41 2.27
C LYS A 459 -24.59 88.64 2.97
N GLU A 460 -23.25 88.74 3.03
CA GLU A 460 -22.54 89.91 3.55
C GLU A 460 -22.85 91.18 2.73
N ILE A 461 -22.75 91.10 1.39
CA ILE A 461 -23.11 92.22 0.50
C ILE A 461 -24.59 92.62 0.70
N LEU A 462 -25.50 91.65 0.76
CA LEU A 462 -26.92 91.92 0.94
C LEU A 462 -27.19 92.65 2.26
N ASN A 463 -26.56 92.22 3.35
CA ASN A 463 -26.69 92.86 4.66
C ASN A 463 -26.12 94.29 4.66
N GLU A 464 -24.94 94.49 4.05
CA GLU A 464 -24.31 95.81 3.97
C GLU A 464 -25.19 96.81 3.20
N PHE A 465 -25.73 96.39 2.06
CA PHE A 465 -26.56 97.26 1.23
C PHE A 465 -27.98 97.43 1.78
N ASN A 466 -28.50 96.48 2.57
CA ASN A 466 -29.82 96.61 3.18
C ASN A 466 -29.90 97.84 4.11
N LEU A 467 -28.86 98.08 4.91
CA LEU A 467 -28.81 99.26 5.79
C LEU A 467 -28.86 100.57 4.98
N LYS A 468 -28.05 100.66 3.92
CA LYS A 468 -28.01 101.82 3.02
C LYS A 468 -29.36 102.04 2.31
N ILE A 469 -30.01 100.97 1.85
CA ILE A 469 -31.32 101.05 1.19
C ILE A 469 -32.42 101.48 2.17
N ILE A 470 -32.38 101.01 3.42
CA ILE A 470 -33.33 101.42 4.47
C ILE A 470 -33.16 102.91 4.80
N GLU A 471 -31.93 103.41 4.90
CA GLU A 471 -31.65 104.84 5.08
C GLU A 471 -32.25 105.68 3.95
N ILE A 472 -31.97 105.32 2.69
CA ILE A 472 -32.53 106.01 1.52
C ILE A 472 -34.06 105.95 1.53
N LYS A 473 -34.66 104.79 1.85
CA LYS A 473 -36.12 104.64 1.97
C LYS A 473 -36.68 105.61 3.02
N ASN A 474 -36.01 105.74 4.16
CA ASN A 474 -36.44 106.65 5.22
C ASN A 474 -36.30 108.12 4.83
N GLU A 475 -35.25 108.48 4.08
CA GLU A 475 -35.09 109.83 3.51
C GLU A 475 -36.20 110.16 2.50
N VAL A 476 -36.48 109.23 1.58
CA VAL A 476 -37.58 109.35 0.61
C VAL A 476 -38.91 109.49 1.34
N PHE A 477 -39.16 108.67 2.36
CA PHE A 477 -40.38 108.75 3.18
C PHE A 477 -40.51 110.11 3.87
N LYS A 478 -39.45 110.60 4.54
CA LYS A 478 -39.44 111.93 5.18
C LYS A 478 -39.71 113.05 4.17
N LYS A 479 -39.15 112.95 2.97
CA LYS A 479 -39.37 113.95 1.91
C LYS A 479 -40.81 113.95 1.43
N LEU A 480 -41.39 112.77 1.17
CA LEU A 480 -42.80 112.62 0.79
C LEU A 480 -43.75 113.10 1.89
N ASP A 481 -43.44 112.82 3.15
CA ASP A 481 -44.23 113.25 4.33
C ASP A 481 -44.25 114.79 4.46
N SER A 482 -43.10 115.45 4.20
CA SER A 482 -42.97 116.92 4.23
C SER A 482 -43.74 117.65 3.12
N THR A 483 -44.17 116.94 2.07
CA THR A 483 -44.86 117.50 0.90
C THR A 483 -46.36 117.19 0.88
N LYS A 484 -46.91 116.57 1.94
CA LYS A 484 -48.33 116.18 2.05
C LYS A 484 -49.34 117.33 1.90
N SER A 485 -48.94 118.57 2.18
CA SER A 485 -49.79 119.76 2.10
C SER A 485 -49.74 120.49 0.75
N ASN A 486 -48.95 119.98 -0.20
CA ASN A 486 -48.83 120.53 -1.55
C ASN A 486 -49.66 119.68 -2.54
N ASP A 487 -50.11 120.28 -3.64
CA ASP A 487 -50.94 119.64 -4.69
C ASP A 487 -50.11 118.69 -5.58
N ILE A 488 -49.44 117.72 -4.95
CA ILE A 488 -48.56 116.73 -5.58
C ILE A 488 -49.21 115.36 -5.46
N ASP A 489 -49.29 114.60 -6.56
CA ASP A 489 -49.79 113.22 -6.56
C ASP A 489 -48.75 112.27 -5.95
N VAL A 490 -48.73 112.21 -4.62
CA VAL A 490 -47.83 111.38 -3.81
C VAL A 490 -47.98 109.89 -4.16
N TYR A 491 -49.16 109.44 -4.56
CA TYR A 491 -49.42 108.04 -4.88
C TYR A 491 -48.65 107.58 -6.12
N GLN A 492 -48.64 108.38 -7.19
CA GLN A 492 -47.87 108.04 -8.41
C GLN A 492 -46.37 107.99 -8.16
N VAL A 493 -45.84 108.86 -7.29
CA VAL A 493 -44.41 108.86 -6.94
C VAL A 493 -44.04 107.63 -6.09
N ILE A 494 -44.88 107.23 -5.13
CA ILE A 494 -44.69 106.00 -4.36
C ILE A 494 -44.76 104.78 -5.30
N LYS A 495 -45.74 104.75 -6.19
CA LYS A 495 -45.90 103.65 -7.16
C LYS A 495 -44.69 103.55 -8.09
N TYR A 496 -44.13 104.67 -8.56
CA TYR A 496 -42.91 104.69 -9.36
C TYR A 496 -41.69 104.15 -8.60
N TRP A 497 -41.56 104.47 -7.30
CA TRP A 497 -40.52 103.93 -6.43
C TRP A 497 -40.68 102.41 -6.23
N GLU A 498 -41.90 101.96 -5.92
CA GLU A 498 -42.23 100.54 -5.76
C GLU A 498 -42.01 99.74 -7.04
N ASP A 499 -42.46 100.24 -8.19
CA ASP A 499 -42.29 99.56 -9.48
C ASP A 499 -40.81 99.44 -9.87
N ASN A 500 -40.01 100.50 -9.66
CA ASN A 500 -38.57 100.43 -9.90
C ASN A 500 -37.85 99.46 -8.96
N LEU A 501 -38.16 99.48 -7.65
CA LEU A 501 -37.56 98.54 -6.70
C LEU A 501 -38.01 97.11 -6.95
N ASN A 502 -39.26 96.87 -7.31
CA ASN A 502 -39.76 95.55 -7.68
C ASN A 502 -39.05 95.03 -8.94
N ARG A 503 -38.85 95.89 -9.95
CA ARG A 503 -38.06 95.53 -11.13
C ARG A 503 -36.60 95.20 -10.78
N LYS A 504 -35.96 95.99 -9.92
CA LYS A 504 -34.58 95.74 -9.47
C LYS A 504 -34.47 94.49 -8.60
N LYS A 505 -35.46 94.22 -7.75
CA LYS A 505 -35.60 92.98 -6.97
C LYS A 505 -35.65 91.78 -7.91
N GLN A 506 -36.50 91.81 -8.95
CA GLN A 506 -36.57 90.74 -9.94
C GLN A 506 -35.23 90.51 -10.65
N GLN A 507 -34.49 91.57 -11.00
CA GLN A 507 -33.15 91.46 -11.58
C GLN A 507 -32.14 90.80 -10.63
N LEU A 508 -32.17 91.14 -9.34
CA LEU A 508 -31.33 90.52 -8.31
C LEU A 508 -31.69 89.05 -8.09
N THR A 509 -32.99 88.72 -8.02
CA THR A 509 -33.46 87.34 -7.92
C THR A 509 -32.94 86.50 -9.09
N PHE A 510 -33.00 87.03 -10.32
CA PHE A 510 -32.46 86.34 -11.51
C PHE A 510 -30.95 86.07 -11.41
N LEU A 511 -30.16 87.04 -10.93
CA LEU A 511 -28.72 86.85 -10.75
C LEU A 511 -28.39 85.76 -9.71
N ILE A 512 -29.14 85.71 -8.61
CA ILE A 512 -29.01 84.65 -7.59
C ILE A 512 -29.37 83.29 -8.19
N SER A 513 -30.46 83.19 -8.96
CA SER A 513 -30.84 81.95 -9.65
C SER A 513 -29.76 81.48 -10.64
N LEU A 514 -29.12 82.40 -11.36
CA LEU A 514 -28.06 82.06 -12.32
C LEU A 514 -26.80 81.52 -11.62
N LEU A 515 -26.47 82.05 -10.44
CA LEU A 515 -25.38 81.51 -9.61
C LEU A 515 -25.71 80.10 -9.10
N LEU A 516 -26.92 79.87 -8.61
CA LEU A 516 -27.37 78.54 -8.15
C LEU A 516 -27.30 77.51 -9.27
N ASN A 517 -27.72 77.86 -10.48
CA ASN A 517 -27.61 76.99 -11.65
C ASN A 517 -26.16 76.65 -12.01
N LYS A 518 -25.21 77.60 -11.90
CA LYS A 518 -23.79 77.33 -12.15
C LYS A 518 -23.19 76.40 -11.09
N LEU A 519 -23.53 76.58 -9.83
CA LEU A 519 -23.12 75.69 -8.75
C LEU A 519 -23.68 74.28 -8.99
N PHE A 520 -24.97 74.16 -9.29
CA PHE A 520 -25.62 72.88 -9.58
C PHE A 520 -24.95 72.14 -10.75
N LYS A 521 -24.64 72.83 -11.84
CA LYS A 521 -23.97 72.22 -13.00
C LYS A 521 -22.59 71.66 -12.65
N SER A 522 -21.83 72.39 -11.83
CA SER A 522 -20.48 71.95 -11.40
C SER A 522 -20.54 70.71 -10.51
N PHE A 523 -21.56 70.62 -9.64
CA PHE A 523 -21.81 69.42 -8.84
C PHE A 523 -22.26 68.23 -9.69
N LYS A 524 -23.09 68.45 -10.71
CA LYS A 524 -23.52 67.39 -11.63
C LYS A 524 -22.33 66.71 -12.32
N GLU A 525 -21.36 67.48 -12.79
CA GLU A 525 -20.14 66.92 -13.41
C GLU A 525 -19.29 66.10 -12.43
N LEU A 526 -19.26 66.46 -11.15
CA LEU A 526 -18.59 65.69 -10.09
C LEU A 526 -19.34 64.39 -9.79
N THR A 527 -20.66 64.44 -9.64
CA THR A 527 -21.48 63.24 -9.39
C THR A 527 -21.41 62.26 -10.54
N ASP A 528 -21.32 62.74 -11.78
CA ASP A 528 -21.17 61.89 -12.96
C ASP A 528 -19.79 61.18 -12.95
N LYS A 529 -18.72 61.89 -12.60
CA LYS A 529 -17.36 61.30 -12.46
C LYS A 529 -17.29 60.27 -11.34
N GLU A 530 -17.89 60.57 -10.20
CA GLU A 530 -17.98 59.66 -9.06
C GLU A 530 -18.77 58.39 -9.41
N GLY A 531 -19.89 58.55 -10.14
CA GLY A 531 -20.66 57.42 -10.67
C GLY A 531 -19.85 56.52 -11.61
N ILE A 532 -19.04 57.10 -12.50
CA ILE A 532 -18.15 56.35 -13.40
C ILE A 532 -17.06 55.61 -12.62
N LEU A 533 -16.43 56.27 -11.63
CA LEU A 533 -15.39 55.67 -10.79
C LEU A 533 -15.92 54.40 -10.08
N PHE A 534 -17.05 54.52 -9.38
CA PHE A 534 -17.61 53.40 -8.64
C PHE A 534 -18.15 52.30 -9.55
N ALA A 535 -18.73 52.64 -10.70
CA ALA A 535 -19.12 51.65 -11.71
C ALA A 535 -17.89 50.85 -12.21
N THR A 536 -16.74 51.50 -12.38
CA THR A 536 -15.50 50.85 -12.82
C THR A 536 -14.92 49.93 -11.74
N ILE A 537 -14.96 50.34 -10.47
CA ILE A 537 -14.46 49.52 -9.34
C ILE A 537 -15.33 48.28 -9.09
N THR A 538 -16.65 48.37 -9.36
CA THR A 538 -17.57 47.24 -9.17
C THR A 538 -17.37 46.09 -10.16
N GLU A 539 -16.71 46.31 -11.30
CA GLU A 539 -16.52 45.28 -12.33
C GLU A 539 -15.07 44.78 -12.36
N ILE A 540 -14.86 43.47 -12.18
CA ILE A 540 -13.53 42.83 -12.25
C ILE A 540 -13.28 42.35 -13.69
N THR A 541 -12.73 43.24 -14.52
CA THR A 541 -12.48 42.98 -15.94
C THR A 541 -11.10 43.50 -16.35
N GLU A 542 -10.36 42.78 -17.20
CA GLU A 542 -9.12 43.30 -17.79
C GLU A 542 -9.45 44.48 -18.73
N GLN A 543 -8.98 45.67 -18.39
CA GLN A 543 -9.00 46.80 -19.32
C GLN A 543 -7.87 46.61 -20.33
N THR A 544 -8.17 46.07 -21.50
CA THR A 544 -7.24 46.09 -22.63
C THR A 544 -7.12 47.52 -23.15
N GLU A 545 -5.90 48.06 -23.21
CA GLU A 545 -5.54 49.46 -23.56
C GLU A 545 -6.07 49.99 -24.92
N ASN A 546 -6.71 49.15 -25.75
CA ASN A 546 -7.14 49.50 -27.12
C ASN A 546 -8.65 49.70 -27.32
N PHE A 547 -9.45 49.81 -26.25
CA PHE A 547 -10.90 50.02 -26.35
C PHE A 547 -11.35 51.42 -25.88
N GLU A 548 -10.78 52.48 -26.45
CA GLU A 548 -11.41 53.81 -26.38
C GLU A 548 -12.66 53.82 -27.28
N GLY A 549 -13.85 53.76 -26.67
CA GLY A 549 -15.13 54.05 -27.35
C GLY A 549 -16.22 52.98 -27.27
N LEU A 550 -15.96 51.82 -26.66
CA LEU A 550 -17.04 50.90 -26.26
C LEU A 550 -17.43 51.21 -24.80
N PRO A 551 -18.73 51.23 -24.44
CA PRO A 551 -19.13 51.28 -23.03
C PRO A 551 -18.41 50.16 -22.29
N LEU A 552 -17.90 50.43 -21.07
CA LEU A 552 -17.08 49.54 -20.23
C LEU A 552 -17.62 48.08 -20.07
N ASN A 553 -18.85 47.81 -20.49
CA ASN A 553 -19.66 46.64 -20.16
C ASN A 553 -19.54 45.45 -21.14
N PHE A 554 -18.48 45.34 -21.95
CA PHE A 554 -18.31 44.19 -22.88
C PHE A 554 -17.16 43.24 -22.51
N ALA A 555 -16.32 43.59 -21.54
CA ALA A 555 -15.22 42.73 -21.11
C ALA A 555 -15.70 41.71 -20.06
N LEU A 556 -16.56 40.76 -20.43
CA LEU A 556 -16.73 39.57 -19.60
C LEU A 556 -15.34 38.95 -19.42
N SER A 557 -14.89 38.79 -18.17
CA SER A 557 -13.58 38.22 -17.87
C SER A 557 -13.47 36.89 -18.63
N SER A 558 -12.55 36.82 -19.59
CA SER A 558 -12.50 35.76 -20.62
C SER A 558 -12.46 34.34 -20.03
N PHE A 559 -12.03 34.20 -18.78
CA PHE A 559 -11.97 32.96 -18.02
C PHE A 559 -13.31 32.50 -17.39
N LEU A 560 -14.35 33.34 -17.36
CA LEU A 560 -15.64 33.02 -16.72
C LEU A 560 -16.60 32.25 -17.65
N ALA A 561 -16.55 32.51 -18.96
CA ALA A 561 -17.56 32.03 -19.91
C ALA A 561 -17.68 30.49 -19.97
N GLU A 562 -16.60 29.76 -19.68
CA GLU A 562 -16.56 28.29 -19.71
C GLU A 562 -16.87 27.64 -18.34
N LYS A 563 -17.01 28.42 -17.27
CA LYS A 563 -17.13 27.91 -15.89
C LYS A 563 -18.47 28.20 -15.21
N LEU A 564 -19.35 28.96 -15.85
CA LEU A 564 -20.66 29.32 -15.31
C LEU A 564 -21.66 28.18 -15.49
N SER A 565 -22.45 27.91 -14.44
CA SER A 565 -23.62 27.03 -14.52
C SER A 565 -24.75 27.68 -15.33
N GLU A 566 -25.74 26.88 -15.75
CA GLU A 566 -26.86 27.36 -16.56
C GLU A 566 -27.73 28.42 -15.83
N GLU A 567 -27.83 28.33 -14.51
CA GLU A 567 -28.55 29.32 -13.69
C GLU A 567 -27.76 30.63 -13.59
N GLU A 568 -26.45 30.57 -13.34
CA GLU A 568 -25.57 31.74 -13.31
C GLU A 568 -25.50 32.43 -14.69
N LEU A 569 -25.50 31.66 -15.77
CA LEU A 569 -25.62 32.20 -17.14
C LEU A 569 -26.95 32.94 -17.35
N LYS A 570 -28.07 32.40 -16.86
CA LYS A 570 -29.39 33.04 -16.95
C LYS A 570 -29.44 34.34 -16.14
N GLU A 571 -28.87 34.35 -14.94
CA GLU A 571 -28.75 35.54 -14.11
C GLU A 571 -27.92 36.62 -14.82
N ARG A 572 -26.75 36.26 -15.35
CA ARG A 572 -25.90 37.20 -16.11
C ARG A 572 -26.58 37.71 -17.39
N ILE A 573 -27.29 36.86 -18.13
CA ILE A 573 -28.09 37.29 -19.29
C ILE A 573 -29.18 38.27 -18.87
N SER A 574 -29.81 38.07 -17.70
CA SER A 574 -30.82 38.98 -17.15
C SER A 574 -30.22 40.34 -16.78
N GLU A 575 -29.06 40.35 -16.13
CA GLU A 575 -28.32 41.59 -15.83
C GLU A 575 -27.94 42.35 -17.10
N ILE A 576 -27.42 41.65 -18.12
CA ILE A 576 -27.08 42.24 -19.42
C ILE A 576 -28.33 42.84 -20.08
N LYS A 577 -29.46 42.12 -20.08
CA LYS A 577 -30.73 42.65 -20.62
C LYS A 577 -31.23 43.88 -19.86
N SER A 578 -31.14 43.88 -18.53
CA SER A 578 -31.50 45.01 -17.69
C SER A 578 -30.63 46.24 -18.01
N LYS A 579 -29.32 46.04 -18.13
CA LYS A 579 -28.36 47.10 -18.50
C LYS A 579 -28.56 47.62 -19.93
N ILE A 580 -28.88 46.75 -20.91
CA ILE A 580 -29.25 47.14 -22.27
C ILE A 580 -30.51 48.01 -22.26
N ASN A 581 -31.51 47.64 -21.46
CA ASN A 581 -32.73 48.44 -21.32
C ASN A 581 -32.46 49.81 -20.68
N GLN A 582 -31.59 49.88 -19.67
CA GLN A 582 -31.17 51.15 -19.09
C GLN A 582 -30.47 52.04 -20.12
N LEU A 583 -29.52 51.49 -20.89
CA LEU A 583 -28.83 52.23 -21.96
C LEU A 583 -29.79 52.72 -23.05
N ASN A 584 -30.73 51.89 -23.48
CA ASN A 584 -31.74 52.29 -24.47
C ASN A 584 -32.64 53.42 -23.95
N ASN A 585 -33.02 53.38 -22.66
CA ASN A 585 -33.79 54.46 -22.04
C ASN A 585 -32.98 55.76 -21.94
N SER A 586 -31.70 55.67 -21.56
CA SER A 586 -30.79 56.82 -21.54
C SER A 586 -30.58 57.42 -22.94
N LEU A 587 -30.47 56.57 -23.97
CA LEU A 587 -30.32 56.98 -25.36
C LEU A 587 -31.59 57.67 -25.88
N GLY A 588 -32.76 57.17 -25.51
CA GLY A 588 -34.05 57.80 -25.81
C GLY A 588 -34.21 59.18 -25.15
N LEU A 589 -33.76 59.35 -23.91
CA LEU A 589 -33.77 60.65 -23.22
C LEU A 589 -32.83 61.67 -23.88
N TYR A 590 -31.64 61.25 -24.31
CA TYR A 590 -30.71 62.10 -25.06
C TYR A 590 -31.26 62.52 -26.43
N GLN A 591 -31.97 61.63 -27.14
CA GLN A 591 -32.61 61.97 -28.41
C GLN A 591 -33.74 63.01 -28.25
N VAL A 592 -34.39 63.04 -27.09
CA VAL A 592 -35.43 64.04 -26.76
C VAL A 592 -34.83 65.40 -26.36
N GLU A 593 -33.61 65.45 -25.81
CA GLU A 593 -32.92 66.71 -25.50
C GLU A 593 -32.27 67.39 -26.73
N VAL A 594 -32.02 66.63 -27.81
CA VAL A 594 -31.38 67.13 -29.04
C VAL A 594 -32.42 67.53 -30.12
N ALA A 595 -33.69 67.12 -29.98
CA ALA A 595 -34.81 67.52 -30.82
C ALA A 595 -35.53 68.76 -30.26
#